data_AF-A0A3N5JE42-F1
#
_entry.id   AF-A0A3N5JE42-F1
#
_cell.length_a   1.000
_cell.length_b   1.000
_cell.length_c   1.000
_cell.angle_alpha   90.00
_cell.angle_beta   90.00
_cell.angle_gamma   90.00
#
_symmetry.space_group_name_H-M   'P 1'
#
loop_
_entity.id
_entity.type
_entity.pdbx_description
1 polymer ?
#
loop_
_entity_poly.entity_id
_entity_poly.type
_entity_poly.pdbx_seq_one_letter_code
_entity_poly.pdbx_strand_id
1 'polypeptide(L)'
;MSKLISIMFLMLVYVLPGRAITLETIENITLSLLEMHRPVDYERIQIGVRQAASLWGDEDGDAQEFKDFCLRHFITDEDSLQNAFLRLQQNLETIYGHNHEISRDLKSPLELQVDPLLPIDYLFAEYDPFAHIQDDLFLNKIAFVILLNFPIYSLEEKMARGNEWSRMHWAQSRLADQFTARVPASISQELSRAYVQADDYIANYNIYLHQLRTAKGERLFPPGLKLITHWGLRDELKSQYADERGFERQKMIYAVMERIILQDIPRMVINSEQFEWDPVSNQVYQNGVPTAMMSENNRRYEMLINIFNAEKSVDKFNPLFPTKMDRQFREHREILENEFEALISSVLSAPAAKKVADVISQRCGRPFESFDIWYSGFKPRTLFNEGDLDELVAYRYPTVERFQNDLARILTDLGFDAETASFLQKKIKVDPSRGTGHANGALRREDDAHLRTRIPAAGMNYKGYNIAIHELGHNVEQVFSLNRIDHYMLNGVPNNAFTEAFAFIFQSRDQELLGKAVTDKSS
;
A
#
# COMPACT_ATOMS: atom_id res chain seq x y z
N MET A 1 55.09 -2.74 -0.12
CA MET A 1 54.69 -2.02 -1.36
C MET A 1 53.75 -2.94 -2.12
N SER A 2 52.56 -2.44 -2.49
CA SER A 2 51.53 -3.08 -3.34
C SER A 2 50.51 -4.00 -2.65
N LYS A 3 49.23 -3.58 -2.78
CA LYS A 3 47.95 -4.31 -2.62
C LYS A 3 47.40 -4.55 -1.21
N LEU A 4 46.85 -3.48 -0.61
CA LEU A 4 45.70 -3.53 0.30
C LEU A 4 45.11 -2.11 0.39
N ILE A 5 44.55 -1.64 -0.71
CA ILE A 5 43.59 -0.53 -0.70
C ILE A 5 42.27 -1.21 -1.03
N SER A 6 41.67 -1.81 -0.01
CA SER A 6 40.28 -2.23 -0.09
C SER A 6 39.42 -1.04 0.30
N ILE A 7 38.35 -0.87 -0.45
CA ILE A 7 37.46 0.27 -0.50
C ILE A 7 36.77 0.41 0.87
N MET A 8 37.28 1.31 1.72
CA MET A 8 36.51 1.89 2.83
C MET A 8 35.51 2.87 2.20
N PHE A 9 34.32 2.40 1.86
CA PHE A 9 33.18 3.29 1.72
C PHE A 9 32.80 3.73 3.14
N LEU A 10 33.35 4.88 3.54
CA LEU A 10 32.94 5.59 4.75
C LEU A 10 31.48 6.01 4.52
N MET A 11 30.52 5.22 4.98
CA MET A 11 29.22 5.78 5.35
C MET A 11 29.46 6.67 6.56
N LEU A 12 29.76 7.93 6.26
CA LEU A 12 29.81 9.02 7.22
C LEU A 12 28.36 9.32 7.61
N VAL A 13 27.76 8.46 8.42
CA VAL A 13 26.60 8.86 9.22
C VAL A 13 27.12 9.98 10.10
N TYR A 14 26.66 11.21 9.82
CA TYR A 14 26.97 12.38 10.63
C TYR A 14 26.81 12.00 12.10
N VAL A 15 27.91 12.05 12.85
CA VAL A 15 27.90 11.90 14.30
C VAL A 15 27.11 13.10 14.83
N LEU A 16 25.84 12.87 15.15
CA LEU A 16 25.04 13.87 15.84
C LEU A 16 25.68 14.12 17.21
N PRO A 17 26.04 15.36 17.55
CA PRO A 17 26.55 15.69 18.88
C PRO A 17 25.49 15.32 19.94
N GLY A 18 25.90 14.60 20.99
CA GLY A 18 25.02 14.19 22.10
C GLY A 18 24.65 12.70 22.18
N ARG A 19 25.35 11.79 21.50
CA ARG A 19 25.12 10.34 21.69
C ARG A 19 25.58 9.86 23.07
N ALA A 20 24.79 8.97 23.68
CA ALA A 20 25.11 8.31 24.95
C ALA A 20 26.41 7.49 24.89
N ILE A 21 26.75 6.93 23.72
CA ILE A 21 27.94 6.09 23.50
C ILE A 21 28.96 6.80 22.60
N THR A 22 30.20 6.93 23.09
CA THR A 22 31.31 7.58 22.37
C THR A 22 32.02 6.63 21.40
N LEU A 23 32.72 7.19 20.40
CA LEU A 23 33.55 6.41 19.47
C LEU A 23 34.64 5.60 20.19
N GLU A 24 35.27 6.20 21.21
CA GLU A 24 36.26 5.51 22.05
C GLU A 24 35.65 4.30 22.77
N THR A 25 34.43 4.43 23.28
CA THR A 25 33.70 3.31 23.91
C THR A 25 33.45 2.19 22.91
N ILE A 26 32.99 2.52 21.69
CA ILE A 26 32.75 1.55 20.62
C ILE A 26 34.05 0.80 20.26
N GLU A 27 35.17 1.51 20.12
CA GLU A 27 36.47 0.91 19.80
C GLU A 27 36.95 -0.03 20.92
N ASN A 28 36.85 0.40 22.17
CA ASN A 28 37.22 -0.41 23.33
C ASN A 28 36.38 -1.70 23.45
N ILE A 29 35.07 -1.62 23.20
CA ILE A 29 34.17 -2.78 23.20
C ILE A 29 34.51 -3.72 22.05
N THR A 30 34.74 -3.18 20.84
CA THR A 30 35.14 -3.96 19.66
C THR A 30 36.41 -4.76 19.94
N LEU A 31 37.43 -4.12 20.51
CA LEU A 31 38.68 -4.79 20.91
C LEU A 31 38.44 -5.87 21.97
N SER A 32 37.59 -5.60 22.97
CA SER A 32 37.25 -6.58 24.02
C SER A 32 36.59 -7.84 23.45
N LEU A 33 35.66 -7.68 22.50
CA LEU A 33 35.00 -8.81 21.81
C LEU A 33 36.00 -9.61 20.95
N LEU A 34 36.92 -8.93 20.27
CA LEU A 34 37.97 -9.56 19.46
C LEU A 34 38.99 -10.34 20.29
N GLU A 35 39.25 -9.92 21.52
CA GLU A 35 40.08 -10.66 22.46
C GLU A 35 39.35 -11.91 22.99
N MET A 36 38.06 -11.78 23.27
CA MET A 36 37.25 -12.86 23.84
C MET A 36 36.92 -13.97 22.82
N HIS A 37 36.81 -13.63 21.54
CA HIS A 37 36.16 -14.49 20.55
C HIS A 37 36.99 -14.75 19.29
N ARG A 38 38.26 -15.16 19.42
CA ARG A 38 39.06 -15.54 18.23
C ARG A 38 38.73 -16.97 17.78
N PRO A 39 38.59 -17.23 16.46
CA PRO A 39 38.67 -16.31 15.32
C PRO A 39 37.28 -15.92 14.78
N VAL A 40 36.68 -14.83 15.27
CA VAL A 40 35.43 -14.28 14.72
C VAL A 40 35.73 -13.17 13.71
N ASP A 41 34.82 -13.02 12.75
CA ASP A 41 34.79 -11.93 11.77
C ASP A 41 34.79 -10.54 12.45
N TYR A 42 35.90 -9.82 12.28
CA TYR A 42 36.11 -8.46 12.77
C TYR A 42 35.07 -7.49 12.24
N GLU A 43 34.66 -7.66 10.97
CA GLU A 43 33.74 -6.75 10.30
C GLU A 43 32.36 -6.81 10.97
N ARG A 44 31.86 -8.01 11.28
CA ARG A 44 30.57 -8.18 11.96
C ARG A 44 30.56 -7.58 13.37
N ILE A 45 31.61 -7.76 14.15
CA ILE A 45 31.73 -7.14 15.49
C ILE A 45 31.66 -5.62 15.35
N GLN A 46 32.49 -5.07 14.46
CA GLN A 46 32.60 -3.63 14.29
C GLN A 46 31.27 -3.01 13.84
N ILE A 47 30.60 -3.63 12.87
CA ILE A 47 29.30 -3.20 12.36
C ILE A 47 28.26 -3.30 13.47
N GLY A 48 28.13 -4.46 14.12
CA GLY A 48 27.14 -4.74 15.16
C GLY A 48 27.21 -3.78 16.35
N VAL A 49 28.42 -3.53 16.89
CA VAL A 49 28.61 -2.59 18.00
C VAL A 49 28.27 -1.15 17.56
N ARG A 50 28.67 -0.74 16.34
CA ARG A 50 28.40 0.61 15.82
C ARG A 50 26.92 0.86 15.60
N GLN A 51 26.20 -0.09 15.00
CA GLN A 51 24.77 0.09 14.73
C GLN A 51 23.97 0.09 16.04
N ALA A 52 24.27 -0.80 16.99
CA ALA A 52 23.61 -0.79 18.29
C ALA A 52 23.88 0.53 19.05
N ALA A 53 25.13 0.99 19.08
CA ALA A 53 25.50 2.26 19.71
C ALA A 53 24.82 3.49 19.05
N SER A 54 24.45 3.39 17.78
CA SER A 54 23.86 4.51 17.03
C SER A 54 22.43 4.85 17.45
N LEU A 55 21.73 3.88 18.06
CA LEU A 55 20.35 3.97 18.53
C LEU A 55 20.21 3.82 20.05
N TRP A 56 21.34 3.65 20.77
CA TRP A 56 21.39 3.56 22.22
C TRP A 56 21.24 4.95 22.86
N GLY A 57 20.19 5.12 23.65
CA GLY A 57 19.84 6.37 24.34
C GLY A 57 20.14 6.34 25.84
N ASP A 58 19.85 7.44 26.53
CA ASP A 58 20.04 7.53 27.99
C ASP A 58 19.08 6.61 28.75
N GLU A 59 17.88 6.38 28.19
CA GLU A 59 16.89 5.43 28.71
C GLU A 59 17.37 3.97 28.65
N ASP A 60 18.41 3.70 27.87
CA ASP A 60 18.91 2.36 27.66
C ASP A 60 19.99 1.92 28.64
N GLY A 61 20.64 2.89 29.29
CA GLY A 61 21.74 2.66 30.22
C GLY A 61 23.01 3.39 29.79
N ASP A 62 23.99 3.41 30.68
CA ASP A 62 25.25 4.10 30.45
C ASP A 62 26.23 3.31 29.56
N ALA A 63 27.43 3.88 29.35
CA ALA A 63 28.48 3.26 28.55
C ALA A 63 28.96 1.90 29.10
N GLN A 64 28.91 1.70 30.42
CA GLN A 64 29.29 0.43 31.05
C GLN A 64 28.20 -0.62 30.85
N GLU A 65 26.92 -0.24 30.99
CA GLU A 65 25.79 -1.12 30.69
C GLU A 65 25.77 -1.53 29.21
N PHE A 66 26.07 -0.61 28.29
CA PHE A 66 26.21 -0.92 26.88
C PHE A 66 27.34 -1.91 26.59
N LYS A 67 28.50 -1.73 27.25
CA LYS A 67 29.63 -2.68 27.16
C LYS A 67 29.22 -4.07 27.64
N ASP A 68 28.61 -4.16 28.82
CA ASP A 68 28.19 -5.44 29.39
C ASP A 68 27.11 -6.11 28.55
N PHE A 69 26.22 -5.33 27.94
CA PHE A 69 25.26 -5.81 26.96
C PHE A 69 25.96 -6.45 25.75
N CYS A 70 26.92 -5.73 25.14
CA CYS A 70 27.63 -6.22 23.96
C CYS A 70 28.40 -7.53 24.24
N LEU A 71 29.13 -7.59 25.36
CA LEU A 71 29.88 -8.77 25.77
C LEU A 71 28.97 -9.97 26.07
N ARG A 72 27.76 -9.73 26.57
CA ARG A 72 26.80 -10.80 26.88
C ARG A 72 26.04 -11.32 25.66
N HIS A 73 25.69 -10.44 24.73
CA HIS A 73 24.71 -10.73 23.69
C HIS A 73 25.30 -10.88 22.28
N PHE A 74 26.60 -10.67 22.10
CA PHE A 74 27.25 -10.96 20.82
C PHE A 74 27.40 -12.48 20.65
N ILE A 75 26.82 -13.01 19.58
CA ILE A 75 26.78 -14.44 19.26
C ILE A 75 27.90 -14.74 18.27
N THR A 76 28.76 -15.69 18.60
CA THR A 76 29.99 -15.97 17.84
C THR A 76 29.93 -17.26 17.03
N ASP A 77 29.24 -18.25 17.58
CA ASP A 77 28.97 -19.55 16.95
C ASP A 77 27.89 -19.41 15.86
N GLU A 78 28.16 -19.93 14.67
CA GLU A 78 27.28 -19.81 13.50
C GLU A 78 25.94 -20.54 13.71
N ASP A 79 25.96 -21.74 14.32
CA ASP A 79 24.75 -22.50 14.61
C ASP A 79 23.86 -21.76 15.62
N SER A 80 24.47 -21.17 16.65
CA SER A 80 23.77 -20.34 17.64
C SER A 80 23.19 -19.08 17.01
N LEU A 81 23.92 -18.43 16.09
CA LEU A 81 23.44 -17.25 15.36
C LEU A 81 22.24 -17.59 14.46
N GLN A 82 22.32 -18.73 13.76
CA GLN A 82 21.20 -19.22 12.95
C GLN A 82 19.99 -19.59 13.82
N ASN A 83 20.19 -20.27 14.95
CA ASN A 83 19.11 -20.60 15.87
C ASN A 83 18.47 -19.34 16.50
N ALA A 84 19.27 -18.33 16.82
CA ALA A 84 18.77 -17.04 17.27
C ALA A 84 17.91 -16.37 16.18
N PHE A 85 18.40 -16.34 14.93
CA PHE A 85 17.64 -15.82 13.79
C PHE A 85 16.28 -16.52 13.60
N LEU A 86 16.26 -17.86 13.65
CA LEU A 86 15.02 -18.64 13.51
C LEU A 86 14.02 -18.34 14.62
N ARG A 87 14.47 -18.18 15.88
CA ARG A 87 13.60 -17.82 17.00
C ARG A 87 13.10 -16.38 16.90
N LEU A 88 13.96 -15.45 16.50
CA LEU A 88 13.62 -14.04 16.33
C LEU A 88 12.54 -13.87 15.26
N GLN A 89 12.69 -14.49 14.09
CA GLN A 89 11.67 -14.37 13.05
C GLN A 89 10.33 -15.00 13.46
N GLN A 90 10.34 -16.13 14.18
CA GLN A 90 9.11 -16.78 14.65
C GLN A 90 8.38 -15.93 15.68
N ASN A 91 9.12 -15.29 16.59
CA ASN A 91 8.54 -14.38 17.57
C ASN A 91 7.98 -13.12 16.89
N LEU A 92 8.70 -12.56 15.91
CA LEU A 92 8.21 -11.41 15.15
C LEU A 92 6.98 -11.75 14.30
N GLU A 93 6.89 -12.96 13.73
CA GLU A 93 5.68 -13.44 13.06
C GLU A 93 4.48 -13.46 14.00
N THR A 94 4.69 -13.93 15.24
CA THR A 94 3.65 -13.94 16.26
C THR A 94 3.22 -12.52 16.63
N ILE A 95 4.19 -11.63 16.88
CA ILE A 95 3.92 -10.24 17.27
C ILE A 95 3.20 -9.49 16.14
N TYR A 96 3.78 -9.44 14.94
CA TYR A 96 3.19 -8.70 13.83
C TYR A 96 1.89 -9.30 13.34
N GLY A 97 1.79 -10.64 13.32
CA GLY A 97 0.57 -11.37 13.01
C GLY A 97 -0.62 -10.96 13.87
N HIS A 98 -0.47 -11.08 15.19
CA HIS A 98 -1.59 -10.77 16.09
C HIS A 98 -1.93 -9.28 16.13
N ASN A 99 -0.95 -8.38 16.01
CA ASN A 99 -1.26 -6.96 15.91
C ASN A 99 -1.98 -6.62 14.60
N HIS A 100 -1.68 -7.32 13.50
CA HIS A 100 -2.43 -7.20 12.25
C HIS A 100 -3.88 -7.69 12.41
N GLU A 101 -4.08 -8.86 13.01
CA GLU A 101 -5.40 -9.42 13.32
C GLU A 101 -6.24 -8.43 14.16
N ILE A 102 -5.66 -7.89 15.25
CA ILE A 102 -6.29 -6.87 16.09
C ILE A 102 -6.67 -5.64 15.26
N SER A 103 -5.75 -5.11 14.46
CA SER A 103 -6.02 -3.92 13.63
C SER A 103 -7.17 -4.16 12.65
N ARG A 104 -7.17 -5.30 11.97
CA ARG A 104 -8.23 -5.71 11.03
C ARG A 104 -9.58 -5.81 11.73
N ASP A 105 -9.63 -6.46 12.89
CA ASP A 105 -10.87 -6.68 13.63
C ASP A 105 -11.44 -5.36 14.15
N LEU A 106 -10.60 -4.47 14.69
CA LEU A 106 -11.02 -3.15 15.17
C LEU A 106 -11.50 -2.22 14.06
N LYS A 107 -10.96 -2.34 12.84
CA LYS A 107 -11.38 -1.56 11.65
C LYS A 107 -12.60 -2.14 10.94
N SER A 108 -13.01 -3.36 11.28
CA SER A 108 -14.09 -4.06 10.59
C SER A 108 -15.41 -3.27 10.45
N PRO A 109 -15.87 -2.47 11.44
CA PRO A 109 -17.10 -1.69 11.25
C PRO A 109 -17.03 -0.64 10.12
N LEU A 110 -15.83 -0.06 9.90
CA LEU A 110 -15.59 0.93 8.85
C LEU A 110 -15.42 0.27 7.48
N GLU A 111 -14.82 -0.92 7.44
CA GLU A 111 -14.42 -1.57 6.18
C GLU A 111 -15.46 -2.57 5.66
N LEU A 112 -16.21 -3.22 6.55
CA LEU A 112 -17.22 -4.24 6.24
C LEU A 112 -18.64 -3.69 6.36
N GLN A 113 -19.60 -4.43 5.79
CA GLN A 113 -21.04 -4.11 5.87
C GLN A 113 -21.62 -4.38 7.27
N VAL A 114 -21.18 -3.62 8.27
CA VAL A 114 -21.62 -3.69 9.67
C VAL A 114 -22.31 -2.37 10.03
N ASP A 115 -23.64 -2.33 9.99
CA ASP A 115 -24.42 -1.13 10.29
C ASP A 115 -25.25 -1.26 11.59
N PRO A 116 -25.53 -0.15 12.30
CA PRO A 116 -25.10 1.22 12.01
C PRO A 116 -23.66 1.50 12.44
N LEU A 117 -22.96 2.35 11.69
CA LEU A 117 -21.64 2.87 12.07
C LEU A 117 -21.75 3.87 13.23
N LEU A 118 -20.93 3.71 14.26
CA LEU A 118 -20.95 4.50 15.49
C LEU A 118 -19.70 5.39 15.61
N PRO A 119 -19.78 6.54 16.32
CA PRO A 119 -18.62 7.40 16.57
C PRO A 119 -17.44 6.68 17.26
N ILE A 120 -17.70 5.66 18.08
CA ILE A 120 -16.66 4.86 18.75
C ILE A 120 -15.85 4.01 17.78
N ASP A 121 -16.43 3.59 16.66
CA ASP A 121 -15.75 2.75 15.68
C ASP A 121 -14.57 3.49 15.04
N TYR A 122 -14.70 4.80 14.86
CA TYR A 122 -13.61 5.65 14.38
C TYR A 122 -12.45 5.71 15.39
N LEU A 123 -12.74 5.76 16.70
CA LEU A 123 -11.69 5.75 17.72
C LEU A 123 -10.93 4.42 17.75
N PHE A 124 -11.62 3.30 17.53
CA PHE A 124 -10.97 1.99 17.39
C PHE A 124 -10.21 1.85 16.07
N ALA A 125 -10.71 2.41 14.97
CA ALA A 125 -10.00 2.41 13.70
C ALA A 125 -8.73 3.28 13.71
N GLU A 126 -8.73 4.36 14.50
CA GLU A 126 -7.55 5.22 14.72
C GLU A 126 -6.51 4.57 15.64
N TYR A 127 -6.87 3.56 16.45
CA TYR A 127 -5.91 2.87 17.32
C TYR A 127 -4.95 2.00 16.50
N ASP A 128 -3.65 2.27 16.63
CA ASP A 128 -2.62 1.50 15.95
C ASP A 128 -1.93 0.52 16.93
N PRO A 129 -2.22 -0.80 16.84
CA PRO A 129 -1.58 -1.79 17.69
C PRO A 129 -0.07 -1.94 17.40
N PHE A 130 0.42 -1.45 16.25
CA PHE A 130 1.84 -1.48 15.91
C PHE A 130 2.65 -0.34 16.54
N ALA A 131 1.99 0.74 16.97
CA ALA A 131 2.66 1.98 17.37
C ALA A 131 3.76 1.78 18.43
N HIS A 132 3.56 0.86 19.38
CA HIS A 132 4.48 0.60 20.48
C HIS A 132 5.49 -0.53 20.23
N ILE A 133 5.33 -1.35 19.18
CA ILE A 133 6.14 -2.56 19.02
C ILE A 133 7.63 -2.22 18.98
N GLN A 134 8.02 -1.24 18.18
CA GLN A 134 9.43 -0.86 18.04
C GLN A 134 9.98 -0.29 19.35
N ASP A 135 9.25 0.63 19.99
CA ASP A 135 9.63 1.21 21.28
C ASP A 135 9.86 0.13 22.34
N ASP A 136 8.91 -0.81 22.47
CA ASP A 136 9.00 -1.90 23.45
C ASP A 136 10.18 -2.83 23.15
N LEU A 137 10.46 -3.13 21.87
CA LEU A 137 11.60 -3.96 21.46
C LEU A 137 12.96 -3.27 21.69
N PHE A 138 13.03 -1.94 21.69
CA PHE A 138 14.22 -1.23 22.14
C PHE A 138 14.33 -1.25 23.67
N LEU A 139 13.25 -0.94 24.39
CA LEU A 139 13.24 -0.90 25.85
C LEU A 139 13.61 -2.25 26.48
N ASN A 140 13.13 -3.37 25.92
CA ASN A 140 13.47 -4.71 26.38
C ASN A 140 14.77 -5.28 25.78
N LYS A 141 15.49 -4.48 24.98
CA LYS A 141 16.78 -4.77 24.33
C LYS A 141 16.78 -5.79 23.19
N ILE A 142 15.63 -6.33 22.78
CA ILE A 142 15.57 -7.29 21.67
C ILE A 142 16.07 -6.65 20.36
N ALA A 143 15.67 -5.41 20.07
CA ALA A 143 16.16 -4.66 18.91
C ALA A 143 17.69 -4.52 18.94
N PHE A 144 18.28 -4.24 20.10
CA PHE A 144 19.74 -4.17 20.23
C PHE A 144 20.43 -5.51 20.06
N VAL A 145 19.82 -6.64 20.44
CA VAL A 145 20.39 -7.97 20.15
C VAL A 145 20.42 -8.22 18.65
N ILE A 146 19.36 -7.84 17.93
CA ILE A 146 19.29 -7.94 16.47
C ILE A 146 20.39 -7.07 15.85
N LEU A 147 20.44 -5.80 16.24
CA LEU A 147 21.42 -4.86 15.74
C LEU A 147 22.86 -5.28 16.04
N LEU A 148 23.13 -5.86 17.21
CA LEU A 148 24.46 -6.31 17.57
C LEU A 148 24.95 -7.49 16.71
N ASN A 149 24.04 -8.31 16.17
CA ASN A 149 24.38 -9.60 15.56
C ASN A 149 24.14 -9.69 14.06
N PHE A 150 23.23 -8.88 13.51
CA PHE A 150 22.84 -8.90 12.10
C PHE A 150 23.12 -7.53 11.44
N PRO A 151 24.04 -7.47 10.47
CA PRO A 151 24.38 -6.24 9.77
C PRO A 151 23.21 -5.63 9.00
N ILE A 152 23.10 -4.30 9.05
CA ILE A 152 22.25 -3.52 8.14
C ILE A 152 23.06 -3.21 6.87
N TYR A 153 22.44 -3.39 5.71
CA TYR A 153 23.04 -3.07 4.41
C TYR A 153 22.25 -1.97 3.71
N SER A 154 22.96 -1.03 3.11
CA SER A 154 22.39 -0.04 2.21
C SER A 154 21.84 -0.67 0.93
N LEU A 155 20.95 0.05 0.23
CA LEU A 155 20.42 -0.41 -1.05
C LEU A 155 21.55 -0.68 -2.05
N GLU A 156 22.57 0.17 -2.09
CA GLU A 156 23.71 0.03 -2.98
C GLU A 156 24.52 -1.24 -2.67
N GLU A 157 24.72 -1.58 -1.40
CA GLU A 157 25.38 -2.82 -0.99
C GLU A 157 24.54 -4.06 -1.34
N LYS A 158 23.22 -3.98 -1.10
CA LYS A 158 22.26 -5.02 -1.47
C LYS A 158 22.27 -5.27 -2.98
N MET A 159 22.27 -4.23 -3.81
CA MET A 159 22.37 -4.34 -5.27
C MET A 159 23.72 -4.93 -5.72
N ALA A 160 24.82 -4.52 -5.08
CA ALA A 160 26.15 -4.98 -5.45
C ALA A 160 26.42 -6.45 -5.09
N ARG A 161 25.90 -6.91 -3.95
CA ARG A 161 26.24 -8.22 -3.35
C ARG A 161 25.08 -9.22 -3.34
N GLY A 162 23.86 -8.76 -3.50
CA GLY A 162 22.64 -9.54 -3.28
C GLY A 162 22.48 -10.75 -4.19
N ASN A 163 23.11 -10.74 -5.38
CA ASN A 163 23.15 -11.89 -6.28
C ASN A 163 23.98 -13.06 -5.73
N GLU A 164 24.88 -12.80 -4.78
CA GLU A 164 25.73 -13.81 -4.13
C GLU A 164 25.09 -14.33 -2.83
N TRP A 165 24.02 -13.69 -2.36
CA TRP A 165 23.40 -14.00 -1.08
C TRP A 165 22.44 -15.19 -1.18
N SER A 166 22.53 -16.06 -0.18
CA SER A 166 21.50 -17.09 0.02
C SER A 166 20.19 -16.45 0.51
N ARG A 167 19.08 -17.19 0.39
CA ARG A 167 17.79 -16.75 0.98
C ARG A 167 17.90 -16.50 2.49
N MET A 168 18.69 -17.30 3.20
CA MET A 168 18.96 -17.10 4.63
C MET A 168 19.64 -15.75 4.88
N HIS A 169 20.65 -15.40 4.10
CA HIS A 169 21.34 -14.11 4.23
C HIS A 169 20.38 -12.95 3.96
N TRP A 170 19.61 -13.02 2.87
CA TRP A 170 18.56 -12.03 2.60
C TRP A 170 17.58 -11.88 3.76
N ALA A 171 17.15 -12.99 4.36
CA ALA A 171 16.22 -12.99 5.48
C ALA A 171 16.84 -12.38 6.76
N GLN A 172 18.13 -12.61 7.01
CA GLN A 172 18.88 -11.98 8.09
C GLN A 172 19.05 -10.48 7.89
N SER A 173 19.32 -10.03 6.66
CA SER A 173 19.35 -8.60 6.31
C SER A 173 17.98 -7.95 6.58
N ARG A 174 16.88 -8.61 6.17
CA ARG A 174 15.51 -8.12 6.40
C ARG A 174 15.15 -8.01 7.87
N LEU A 175 15.67 -8.91 8.71
CA LEU A 175 15.50 -8.82 10.17
C LEU A 175 16.14 -7.55 10.73
N ALA A 176 17.36 -7.22 10.28
CA ALA A 176 18.06 -6.01 10.72
C ALA A 176 17.38 -4.73 10.18
N ASP A 177 16.85 -4.78 8.96
CA ASP A 177 16.14 -3.66 8.32
C ASP A 177 14.94 -3.17 9.14
N GLN A 178 14.31 -4.02 9.97
CA GLN A 178 13.20 -3.63 10.84
C GLN A 178 13.59 -2.58 11.91
N PHE A 179 14.88 -2.42 12.19
CA PHE A 179 15.41 -1.60 13.29
C PHE A 179 16.41 -0.54 12.82
N THR A 180 16.25 -0.05 11.58
CA THR A 180 17.05 1.05 10.99
C THR A 180 16.81 2.41 11.65
N ALA A 181 15.69 2.54 12.36
CA ALA A 181 15.24 3.73 13.06
C ALA A 181 14.77 3.40 14.48
N ARG A 182 14.44 4.43 15.26
CA ARG A 182 13.74 4.31 16.56
C ARG A 182 12.73 5.43 16.69
N VAL A 183 11.53 5.20 16.16
CA VAL A 183 10.45 6.19 16.11
C VAL A 183 9.57 6.04 17.34
N PRO A 184 9.37 7.09 18.17
CA PRO A 184 8.52 7.00 19.34
C PRO A 184 7.08 6.63 18.99
N ALA A 185 6.44 5.83 19.83
CA ALA A 185 5.08 5.35 19.63
C ALA A 185 4.05 6.47 19.49
N SER A 186 4.25 7.58 20.21
CA SER A 186 3.38 8.76 20.09
C SER A 186 3.42 9.38 18.69
N ILE A 187 4.57 9.30 18.01
CA ILE A 187 4.74 9.78 16.64
C ILE A 187 4.13 8.79 15.65
N SER A 188 4.36 7.50 15.83
CA SER A 188 3.73 6.44 15.02
C SER A 188 2.20 6.48 15.11
N GLN A 189 1.65 6.70 16.30
CA GLN A 189 0.21 6.82 16.52
C GLN A 189 -0.39 8.09 15.89
N GLU A 190 0.33 9.22 15.93
CA GLU A 190 -0.12 10.44 15.25
C GLU A 190 -0.06 10.31 13.73
N LEU A 191 0.94 9.58 13.21
CA LEU A 191 1.01 9.22 11.80
C LEU A 191 -0.20 8.39 11.36
N SER A 192 -0.52 7.32 12.11
CA SER A 192 -1.70 6.49 11.86
C SER A 192 -2.99 7.32 11.86
N ARG A 193 -3.17 8.18 12.86
CA ARG A 193 -4.33 9.09 12.94
C ARG A 193 -4.43 9.98 11.70
N ALA A 194 -3.34 10.60 11.26
CA ALA A 194 -3.34 11.50 10.11
C ALA A 194 -3.79 10.79 8.82
N TYR A 195 -3.36 9.54 8.61
CA TYR A 195 -3.81 8.72 7.47
C TYR A 195 -5.28 8.30 7.60
N VAL A 196 -5.72 7.79 8.75
CA VAL A 196 -7.12 7.38 8.96
C VAL A 196 -8.09 8.55 8.72
N GLN A 197 -7.75 9.75 9.17
CA GLN A 197 -8.58 10.94 8.93
C GLN A 197 -8.62 11.36 7.47
N ALA A 198 -7.52 11.19 6.73
CA ALA A 198 -7.50 11.47 5.29
C ALA A 198 -8.28 10.42 4.49
N ASP A 199 -8.18 9.15 4.87
CA ASP A 199 -8.94 8.05 4.27
C ASP A 199 -10.44 8.21 4.53
N ASP A 200 -10.83 8.58 5.75
CA ASP A 200 -12.22 8.90 6.10
C ASP A 200 -12.76 10.07 5.25
N TYR A 201 -11.96 11.15 5.15
CA TYR A 201 -12.29 12.29 4.29
C TYR A 201 -12.58 11.83 2.87
N ILE A 202 -11.74 10.95 2.30
CA ILE A 202 -11.92 10.42 0.94
C ILE A 202 -13.15 9.50 0.85
N ALA A 203 -13.33 8.57 1.78
CA ALA A 203 -14.41 7.59 1.79
C ALA A 203 -15.79 8.24 1.86
N ASN A 204 -15.90 9.33 2.62
CA ASN A 204 -17.13 10.10 2.77
C ASN A 204 -17.32 11.16 1.69
N TYR A 205 -16.36 11.35 0.78
CA TYR A 205 -16.44 12.33 -0.29
C TYR A 205 -17.18 11.80 -1.51
N ASN A 206 -18.49 12.00 -1.55
CA ASN A 206 -19.35 11.52 -2.63
C ASN A 206 -20.04 12.67 -3.37
N ILE A 207 -20.24 12.53 -4.68
CA ILE A 207 -21.02 13.45 -5.51
C ILE A 207 -22.20 12.71 -6.11
N TYR A 208 -23.39 13.29 -5.94
CA TYR A 208 -24.62 12.81 -6.54
C TYR A 208 -24.75 13.42 -7.94
N LEU A 209 -24.18 12.72 -8.93
CA LEU A 209 -24.14 13.20 -10.33
C LEU A 209 -25.53 13.53 -10.89
N HIS A 210 -26.56 12.82 -10.43
CA HIS A 210 -27.95 13.06 -10.84
C HIS A 210 -28.54 14.39 -10.34
N GLN A 211 -27.85 15.08 -9.43
CA GLN A 211 -28.17 16.44 -8.99
C GLN A 211 -27.34 17.50 -9.72
N LEU A 212 -26.43 17.09 -10.62
CA LEU A 212 -25.78 18.05 -11.49
C LEU A 212 -26.74 18.54 -12.57
N ARG A 213 -26.62 19.83 -12.87
CA ARG A 213 -27.40 20.50 -13.89
C ARG A 213 -26.53 21.33 -14.81
N THR A 214 -26.95 21.45 -16.07
CA THR A 214 -26.36 22.41 -17.01
C THR A 214 -26.80 23.84 -16.67
N ALA A 215 -26.18 24.82 -17.31
CA ALA A 215 -26.63 26.21 -17.25
C ALA A 215 -28.10 26.41 -17.70
N LYS A 216 -28.65 25.48 -18.51
CA LYS A 216 -30.06 25.47 -18.94
C LYS A 216 -30.99 24.76 -17.95
N GLY A 217 -30.47 24.20 -16.86
CA GLY A 217 -31.23 23.42 -15.88
C GLY A 217 -31.46 21.95 -16.26
N GLU A 218 -30.81 21.46 -17.31
CA GLU A 218 -30.94 20.06 -17.72
C GLU A 218 -30.06 19.14 -16.86
N ARG A 219 -30.57 17.95 -16.51
CA ARG A 219 -29.81 16.90 -15.82
C ARG A 219 -29.34 15.86 -16.83
N LEU A 220 -28.02 15.62 -16.86
CA LEU A 220 -27.41 14.73 -17.86
C LEU A 220 -27.28 13.27 -17.39
N PHE A 221 -27.30 13.05 -16.08
CA PHE A 221 -27.02 11.76 -15.44
C PHE A 221 -28.29 11.07 -14.97
N PRO A 222 -28.31 9.72 -14.96
CA PRO A 222 -29.48 8.96 -14.53
C PRO A 222 -29.78 9.15 -13.03
N PRO A 223 -31.05 9.09 -12.60
CA PRO A 223 -31.43 9.18 -11.20
C PRO A 223 -30.68 8.18 -10.30
N GLY A 224 -30.29 8.62 -9.10
CA GLY A 224 -29.62 7.78 -8.10
C GLY A 224 -28.11 7.59 -8.31
N LEU A 225 -27.52 8.12 -9.40
CA LEU A 225 -26.08 8.02 -9.60
C LEU A 225 -25.32 8.81 -8.52
N LYS A 226 -24.62 8.09 -7.65
CA LYS A 226 -23.77 8.58 -6.55
C LYS A 226 -22.38 7.98 -6.69
N LEU A 227 -21.35 8.81 -6.74
CA LEU A 227 -19.97 8.36 -6.92
C LEU A 227 -19.05 8.94 -5.86
N ILE A 228 -18.16 8.10 -5.32
CA ILE A 228 -16.99 8.53 -4.56
C ILE A 228 -16.03 9.30 -5.48
N THR A 229 -15.45 10.39 -4.99
CA THR A 229 -14.66 11.29 -5.85
C THR A 229 -13.28 10.76 -6.21
N HIS A 230 -12.71 9.87 -5.41
CA HIS A 230 -11.35 9.39 -5.61
C HIS A 230 -11.16 8.65 -6.94
N TRP A 231 -11.98 7.64 -7.22
CA TRP A 231 -11.96 6.90 -8.49
C TRP A 231 -13.31 6.87 -9.23
N GLY A 232 -14.43 7.12 -8.55
CA GLY A 232 -15.75 6.99 -9.15
C GLY A 232 -15.96 7.96 -10.32
N LEU A 233 -15.60 9.24 -10.14
CA LEU A 233 -15.69 10.25 -11.21
C LEU A 233 -14.87 9.88 -12.44
N ARG A 234 -13.65 9.36 -12.24
CA ARG A 234 -12.78 8.88 -13.32
C ARG A 234 -13.43 7.72 -14.07
N ASP A 235 -13.94 6.72 -13.36
CA ASP A 235 -14.56 5.54 -13.97
C ASP A 235 -15.82 5.89 -14.75
N GLU A 236 -16.64 6.79 -14.20
CA GLU A 236 -17.81 7.30 -14.90
C GLU A 236 -17.41 8.04 -16.17
N LEU A 237 -16.43 8.95 -16.09
CA LEU A 237 -15.90 9.67 -17.26
C LEU A 237 -15.45 8.70 -18.36
N LYS A 238 -14.75 7.60 -17.99
CA LYS A 238 -14.32 6.53 -18.89
C LYS A 238 -15.47 5.80 -19.58
N SER A 239 -16.62 5.64 -18.91
CA SER A 239 -17.78 4.94 -19.46
C SER A 239 -18.49 5.75 -20.56
N GLN A 240 -18.31 7.08 -20.57
CA GLN A 240 -19.06 7.97 -21.45
C GLN A 240 -18.59 8.01 -22.92
N TYR A 241 -17.45 7.40 -23.29
CA TYR A 241 -16.91 7.52 -24.66
C TYR A 241 -17.80 6.95 -25.76
N ALA A 242 -18.69 6.00 -25.44
CA ALA A 242 -19.58 5.37 -26.41
C ALA A 242 -20.97 6.04 -26.50
N ASP A 243 -21.29 6.98 -25.61
CA ASP A 243 -22.60 7.63 -25.54
C ASP A 243 -22.66 8.88 -26.44
N GLU A 244 -23.80 9.09 -27.11
CA GLU A 244 -24.01 10.24 -28.01
C GLU A 244 -23.83 11.60 -27.30
N ARG A 245 -24.24 11.69 -26.03
CA ARG A 245 -24.05 12.88 -25.17
C ARG A 245 -22.87 12.72 -24.22
N GLY A 246 -22.04 11.70 -24.46
CA GLY A 246 -20.91 11.34 -23.61
C GLY A 246 -19.95 12.50 -23.40
N PHE A 247 -19.62 13.25 -24.45
CA PHE A 247 -18.68 14.37 -24.34
C PHE A 247 -19.18 15.48 -23.40
N GLU A 248 -20.48 15.81 -23.44
CA GLU A 248 -21.08 16.82 -22.56
C GLU A 248 -21.00 16.37 -21.09
N ARG A 249 -21.31 15.09 -20.83
CA ARG A 249 -21.18 14.48 -19.50
C ARG A 249 -19.74 14.45 -19.02
N GLN A 250 -18.78 14.12 -19.89
CA GLN A 250 -17.35 14.13 -19.57
C GLN A 250 -16.88 15.53 -19.17
N LYS A 251 -17.27 16.59 -19.89
CA LYS A 251 -16.93 17.98 -19.52
C LYS A 251 -17.54 18.37 -18.18
N MET A 252 -18.76 17.93 -17.88
CA MET A 252 -19.41 18.20 -16.60
C MET A 252 -18.69 17.50 -15.44
N ILE A 253 -18.31 16.23 -15.59
CA ILE A 253 -17.52 15.49 -14.59
C ILE A 253 -16.15 16.14 -14.41
N TYR A 254 -15.48 16.49 -15.51
CA TYR A 254 -14.18 17.16 -15.46
C TYR A 254 -14.26 18.49 -14.70
N ALA A 255 -15.31 19.29 -14.93
CA ALA A 255 -15.55 20.50 -14.15
C ALA A 255 -15.73 20.20 -12.65
N VAL A 256 -16.44 19.13 -12.27
CA VAL A 256 -16.50 18.71 -10.85
C VAL A 256 -15.11 18.43 -10.30
N MET A 257 -14.28 17.68 -11.02
CA MET A 257 -12.92 17.35 -10.59
C MET A 257 -12.06 18.61 -10.42
N GLU A 258 -12.14 19.56 -11.35
CA GLU A 258 -11.46 20.85 -11.25
C GLU A 258 -11.92 21.61 -10.00
N ARG A 259 -13.22 21.64 -9.70
CA ARG A 259 -13.74 22.35 -8.51
C ARG A 259 -13.26 21.76 -7.20
N ILE A 260 -13.15 20.43 -7.14
CA ILE A 260 -12.57 19.73 -5.98
C ILE A 260 -11.09 20.10 -5.81
N ILE A 261 -10.31 20.09 -6.90
CA ILE A 261 -8.88 20.38 -6.86
C ILE A 261 -8.62 21.86 -6.51
N LEU A 262 -9.40 22.77 -7.09
CA LEU A 262 -9.30 24.21 -6.83
C LEU A 262 -9.89 24.63 -5.49
N GLN A 263 -10.56 23.71 -4.77
CA GLN A 263 -11.20 23.96 -3.47
C GLN A 263 -12.26 25.07 -3.51
N ASP A 264 -12.96 25.19 -4.62
CA ASP A 264 -14.12 26.07 -4.79
C ASP A 264 -15.43 25.27 -4.94
N ILE A 265 -15.38 23.95 -4.77
CA ILE A 265 -16.57 23.12 -4.64
C ILE A 265 -17.43 23.58 -3.44
N PRO A 266 -18.77 23.66 -3.61
CA PRO A 266 -19.68 23.92 -2.52
C PRO A 266 -19.70 22.77 -1.51
N ARG A 267 -19.41 23.03 -0.23
CA ARG A 267 -19.48 22.02 0.83
C ARG A 267 -20.82 21.27 0.87
N MET A 268 -21.90 21.98 0.58
CA MET A 268 -23.27 21.46 0.65
C MET A 268 -23.62 20.43 -0.43
N VAL A 269 -22.82 20.28 -1.50
CA VAL A 269 -23.05 19.25 -2.53
C VAL A 269 -22.30 17.96 -2.23
N ILE A 270 -21.37 17.98 -1.27
CA ILE A 270 -20.59 16.81 -0.86
C ILE A 270 -21.50 15.91 -0.03
N ASN A 271 -21.65 14.66 -0.47
CA ASN A 271 -22.47 13.63 0.14
C ASN A 271 -23.92 14.09 0.43
N SER A 272 -24.50 14.93 -0.43
CA SER A 272 -25.87 15.46 -0.28
C SER A 272 -26.68 15.35 -1.57
N GLU A 273 -27.93 14.89 -1.45
CA GLU A 273 -28.93 14.88 -2.53
C GLU A 273 -29.83 16.13 -2.53
N GLN A 274 -29.67 17.02 -1.55
CA GLN A 274 -30.62 18.12 -1.30
C GLN A 274 -30.42 19.32 -2.23
N PHE A 275 -29.26 19.41 -2.89
CA PHE A 275 -28.84 20.57 -3.66
C PHE A 275 -28.53 20.18 -5.10
N GLU A 276 -28.97 21.02 -6.03
CA GLU A 276 -28.62 20.92 -7.44
C GLU A 276 -27.42 21.82 -7.72
N TRP A 277 -26.51 21.41 -8.61
CA TRP A 277 -25.28 22.14 -8.84
C TRP A 277 -24.89 22.19 -10.31
N ASP A 278 -24.60 23.40 -10.80
CA ASP A 278 -23.91 23.60 -12.07
C ASP A 278 -22.40 23.77 -11.81
N PRO A 279 -21.56 22.75 -12.06
CA PRO A 279 -20.13 22.82 -11.79
C PRO A 279 -19.37 23.77 -12.73
N VAL A 280 -19.95 24.11 -13.89
CA VAL A 280 -19.31 25.01 -14.85
C VAL A 280 -19.42 26.45 -14.38
N SER A 281 -20.63 26.90 -14.02
CA SER A 281 -20.83 28.24 -13.44
C SER A 281 -20.57 28.31 -11.94
N ASN A 282 -20.40 27.15 -11.30
CA ASN A 282 -20.29 26.95 -9.86
C ASN A 282 -21.49 27.50 -9.06
N GLN A 283 -22.70 27.36 -9.60
CA GLN A 283 -23.91 27.84 -8.95
C GLN A 283 -24.69 26.70 -8.30
N VAL A 284 -25.14 26.92 -7.07
CA VAL A 284 -25.94 25.96 -6.30
C VAL A 284 -27.39 26.39 -6.26
N TYR A 285 -28.28 25.42 -6.32
CA TYR A 285 -29.72 25.62 -6.25
C TYR A 285 -30.34 24.67 -5.23
N GLN A 286 -31.40 25.13 -4.60
CA GLN A 286 -32.26 24.30 -3.76
C GLN A 286 -33.68 24.41 -4.32
N ASN A 287 -34.27 23.30 -4.74
CA ASN A 287 -35.58 23.27 -5.39
C ASN A 287 -35.68 24.25 -6.58
N GLY A 288 -34.65 24.30 -7.43
CA GLY A 288 -34.58 25.23 -8.57
C GLY A 288 -34.25 26.69 -8.24
N VAL A 289 -34.16 27.09 -6.97
CA VAL A 289 -33.86 28.49 -6.56
C VAL A 289 -32.36 28.67 -6.28
N PRO A 290 -31.69 29.69 -6.88
CA PRO A 290 -30.29 29.98 -6.56
C PRO A 290 -30.10 30.17 -5.06
N THR A 291 -29.12 29.45 -4.50
CA THR A 291 -28.81 29.47 -3.07
C THR A 291 -27.34 29.85 -2.87
N ALA A 292 -27.06 30.56 -1.79
CA ALA A 292 -25.69 30.98 -1.47
C ALA A 292 -24.79 29.76 -1.26
N MET A 293 -23.67 29.73 -1.96
CA MET A 293 -22.65 28.70 -1.80
C MET A 293 -21.99 28.78 -0.42
N MET A 294 -21.78 27.62 0.20
CA MET A 294 -20.89 27.49 1.36
C MET A 294 -19.59 26.83 0.90
N SER A 295 -18.45 27.50 1.12
CA SER A 295 -17.14 26.97 0.76
C SER A 295 -16.77 25.74 1.61
N GLU A 296 -16.09 24.76 1.00
CA GLU A 296 -15.38 23.70 1.73
C GLU A 296 -14.11 24.24 2.42
N ASN A 297 -13.70 25.47 2.10
CA ASN A 297 -12.37 26.02 2.39
C ASN A 297 -11.28 25.11 1.83
N ASN A 298 -10.11 25.04 2.48
CA ASN A 298 -8.97 24.25 2.01
C ASN A 298 -8.91 22.86 2.63
N ARG A 299 -10.05 22.25 2.95
CA ARG A 299 -10.11 20.99 3.71
C ARG A 299 -9.28 19.86 3.08
N ARG A 300 -9.27 19.75 1.76
CA ARG A 300 -8.43 18.78 1.04
C ARG A 300 -6.94 19.00 1.32
N TYR A 301 -6.49 20.25 1.24
CA TYR A 301 -5.08 20.60 1.47
C TYR A 301 -4.71 20.56 2.95
N GLU A 302 -5.66 20.76 3.86
CA GLU A 302 -5.48 20.48 5.29
C GLU A 302 -5.15 19.00 5.52
N MET A 303 -5.86 18.06 4.88
CA MET A 303 -5.53 16.64 5.00
C MET A 303 -4.12 16.34 4.47
N LEU A 304 -3.76 16.91 3.32
CA LEU A 304 -2.43 16.73 2.72
C LEU A 304 -1.30 17.29 3.60
N ILE A 305 -1.46 18.50 4.16
CA ILE A 305 -0.43 19.10 5.02
C ILE A 305 -0.32 18.38 6.37
N ASN A 306 -1.43 17.82 6.89
CA ASN A 306 -1.41 17.02 8.10
C ASN A 306 -0.58 15.75 7.91
N ILE A 307 -0.80 15.01 6.81
CA ILE A 307 0.04 13.86 6.45
C ILE A 307 1.50 14.28 6.27
N PHE A 308 1.77 15.37 5.55
CA PHE A 308 3.13 15.86 5.36
C PHE A 308 3.84 16.16 6.69
N ASN A 309 3.17 16.86 7.61
CA ASN A 309 3.73 17.19 8.92
C ASN A 309 3.95 15.93 9.78
N ALA A 310 3.03 14.97 9.74
CA ALA A 310 3.17 13.70 10.44
C ALA A 310 4.36 12.90 9.91
N GLU A 311 4.47 12.72 8.60
CA GLU A 311 5.61 12.03 7.95
C GLU A 311 6.95 12.73 8.23
N LYS A 312 6.97 14.06 8.17
CA LYS A 312 8.16 14.85 8.49
C LYS A 312 8.58 14.71 9.96
N SER A 313 7.64 14.47 10.87
CA SER A 313 7.97 14.30 12.29
C SER A 313 8.79 13.03 12.57
N VAL A 314 8.72 12.05 11.67
CA VAL A 314 9.50 10.80 11.70
C VAL A 314 10.96 11.02 11.30
N ASP A 315 11.25 11.98 10.43
CA ASP A 315 12.56 12.19 9.78
C ASP A 315 13.74 12.24 10.78
N LYS A 316 13.56 12.95 11.90
CA LYS A 316 14.62 13.10 12.93
C LYS A 316 14.99 11.79 13.65
N PHE A 317 14.16 10.76 13.54
CA PHE A 317 14.36 9.46 14.18
C PHE A 317 14.91 8.38 13.23
N ASN A 318 15.10 8.73 11.95
CA ASN A 318 15.63 7.82 10.94
C ASN A 318 16.96 8.37 10.37
N PRO A 319 18.10 8.14 11.05
CA PRO A 319 19.39 8.70 10.62
C PRO A 319 19.92 8.08 9.33
N LEU A 320 19.49 6.85 8.98
CA LEU A 320 19.89 6.18 7.73
C LEU A 320 19.08 6.68 6.53
N PHE A 321 17.80 7.02 6.74
CA PHE A 321 16.86 7.49 5.73
C PHE A 321 16.14 8.76 6.23
N PRO A 322 16.83 9.92 6.20
CA PRO A 322 16.42 11.13 6.91
C PRO A 322 15.24 11.87 6.27
N THR A 323 14.72 11.40 5.13
CA THR A 323 13.54 11.96 4.47
C THR A 323 12.54 10.88 4.12
N LYS A 324 11.26 11.25 3.96
CA LYS A 324 10.24 10.34 3.44
C LYS A 324 10.63 9.76 2.07
N MET A 325 11.28 10.55 1.22
CA MET A 325 11.75 10.09 -0.09
C MET A 325 12.80 9.00 0.05
N ASP A 326 13.81 9.18 0.91
CA ASP A 326 14.82 8.15 1.20
C ASP A 326 14.17 6.86 1.68
N ARG A 327 13.24 6.96 2.65
CA ARG A 327 12.51 5.78 3.15
C ARG A 327 11.73 5.10 2.04
N GLN A 328 11.02 5.84 1.20
CA GLN A 328 10.21 5.23 0.14
C GLN A 328 11.05 4.56 -0.95
N PHE A 329 12.13 5.19 -1.40
CA PHE A 329 12.96 4.66 -2.49
C PHE A 329 13.94 3.60 -2.01
N ARG A 330 14.67 3.85 -0.92
CA ARG A 330 15.81 3.03 -0.51
C ARG A 330 15.43 1.87 0.41
N GLU A 331 14.39 2.04 1.22
CA GLU A 331 13.95 1.03 2.20
C GLU A 331 12.70 0.27 1.73
N HIS A 332 11.64 0.97 1.28
CA HIS A 332 10.38 0.31 0.93
C HIS A 332 10.37 -0.27 -0.50
N ARG A 333 10.71 0.54 -1.50
CA ARG A 333 10.64 0.13 -2.92
C ARG A 333 11.91 -0.55 -3.41
N GLU A 334 13.03 -0.27 -2.74
CA GLU A 334 14.37 -0.75 -3.10
C GLU A 334 14.73 -0.48 -4.57
N ILE A 335 14.46 0.75 -5.00
CA ILE A 335 14.79 1.25 -6.33
C ILE A 335 15.44 2.61 -6.18
N LEU A 336 16.51 2.86 -6.94
CA LEU A 336 17.17 4.16 -6.91
C LEU A 336 16.26 5.23 -7.54
N GLU A 337 16.18 6.39 -6.89
CA GLU A 337 15.28 7.48 -7.32
C GLU A 337 15.55 7.92 -8.77
N ASN A 338 16.83 8.03 -9.15
CA ASN A 338 17.26 8.39 -10.50
C ASN A 338 16.88 7.33 -11.55
N GLU A 339 16.94 6.04 -11.21
CA GLU A 339 16.50 4.97 -12.11
C GLU A 339 14.99 5.00 -12.30
N PHE A 340 14.24 5.24 -11.22
CA PHE A 340 12.79 5.41 -11.29
C PHE A 340 12.40 6.64 -12.12
N GLU A 341 13.04 7.80 -11.89
CA GLU A 341 12.82 9.01 -12.69
C GLU A 341 13.10 8.77 -14.17
N ALA A 342 14.21 8.09 -14.49
CA ALA A 342 14.57 7.73 -15.86
C ALA A 342 13.52 6.81 -16.50
N LEU A 343 13.01 5.81 -15.76
CA LEU A 343 11.94 4.93 -16.21
C LEU A 343 10.67 5.72 -16.55
N ILE A 344 10.19 6.55 -15.62
CA ILE A 344 8.99 7.38 -15.83
C ILE A 344 9.18 8.34 -17.01
N SER A 345 10.33 9.02 -17.09
CA SER A 345 10.66 9.93 -18.19
C SER A 345 10.68 9.21 -19.53
N SER A 346 11.19 7.97 -19.58
CA SER A 346 11.22 7.17 -20.81
C SER A 346 9.82 6.82 -21.32
N VAL A 347 8.88 6.53 -20.41
CA VAL A 347 7.49 6.21 -20.75
C VAL A 347 6.75 7.48 -21.20
N LEU A 348 6.90 8.59 -20.47
CA LEU A 348 6.23 9.86 -20.77
C LEU A 348 6.74 10.51 -22.07
N SER A 349 8.01 10.32 -22.41
CA SER A 349 8.62 10.86 -23.64
C SER A 349 8.54 9.91 -24.84
N ALA A 350 7.94 8.72 -24.67
CA ALA A 350 7.85 7.73 -25.74
C ALA A 350 7.09 8.31 -26.97
N PRO A 351 7.63 8.21 -28.19
CA PRO A 351 6.95 8.68 -29.40
C PRO A 351 5.58 8.04 -29.65
N ALA A 352 5.33 6.87 -29.05
CA ALA A 352 4.05 6.18 -29.08
C ALA A 352 2.93 7.02 -28.44
N ALA A 353 3.20 7.81 -27.41
CA ALA A 353 2.19 8.62 -26.72
C ALA A 353 1.51 9.62 -27.67
N LYS A 354 2.30 10.31 -28.52
CA LYS A 354 1.78 11.23 -29.53
C LYS A 354 0.91 10.50 -30.56
N LYS A 355 1.37 9.35 -31.06
CA LYS A 355 0.61 8.53 -32.02
C LYS A 355 -0.72 8.05 -31.43
N VAL A 356 -0.71 7.64 -30.16
CA VAL A 356 -1.92 7.23 -29.44
C VAL A 356 -2.88 8.42 -29.29
N ALA A 357 -2.40 9.60 -28.90
CA ALA A 357 -3.22 10.80 -28.79
C ALA A 357 -3.84 11.23 -30.13
N ASP A 358 -3.10 11.12 -31.24
CA ASP A 358 -3.62 11.38 -32.60
C ASP A 358 -4.76 10.41 -32.95
N VAL A 359 -4.59 9.12 -32.64
CA VAL A 359 -5.64 8.09 -32.86
C VAL A 359 -6.87 8.37 -31.99
N ILE A 360 -6.68 8.73 -30.72
CA ILE A 360 -7.80 9.09 -29.83
C ILE A 360 -8.56 10.29 -30.38
N SER A 361 -7.86 11.35 -30.78
CA SER A 361 -8.47 12.56 -31.36
C SER A 361 -9.29 12.25 -32.60
N GLN A 362 -8.74 11.42 -33.51
CA GLN A 362 -9.44 10.97 -34.71
C GLN A 362 -10.71 10.17 -34.37
N ARG A 363 -10.62 9.23 -33.42
CA ARG A 363 -11.77 8.40 -33.02
C ARG A 363 -12.85 9.20 -32.28
N CYS A 364 -12.47 10.18 -31.47
CA CYS A 364 -13.39 11.07 -30.78
C CYS A 364 -13.98 12.15 -31.70
N GLY A 365 -13.37 12.42 -32.86
CA GLY A 365 -13.83 13.46 -33.79
C GLY A 365 -13.64 14.90 -33.26
N ARG A 366 -12.74 15.09 -32.30
CA ARG A 366 -12.44 16.38 -31.64
C ARG A 366 -10.98 16.45 -31.20
N PRO A 367 -10.44 17.64 -30.88
CA PRO A 367 -9.12 17.75 -30.28
C PRO A 367 -8.99 16.92 -28.99
N PHE A 368 -7.77 16.44 -28.73
CA PHE A 368 -7.42 15.74 -27.49
C PHE A 368 -7.66 16.65 -26.29
N GLU A 369 -8.41 16.14 -25.30
CA GLU A 369 -8.70 16.81 -24.03
C GLU A 369 -7.90 16.16 -22.90
N SER A 370 -7.65 16.88 -21.80
CA SER A 370 -6.82 16.39 -20.70
C SER A 370 -7.29 15.05 -20.11
N PHE A 371 -8.60 14.81 -20.09
CA PHE A 371 -9.19 13.57 -19.58
C PHE A 371 -9.13 12.40 -20.58
N ASP A 372 -8.69 12.62 -21.82
CA ASP A 372 -8.52 11.56 -22.83
C ASP A 372 -7.36 10.61 -22.55
N ILE A 373 -6.54 10.90 -21.54
CA ILE A 373 -5.61 9.93 -20.95
C ILE A 373 -6.31 8.66 -20.47
N TRP A 374 -7.64 8.72 -20.28
CA TRP A 374 -8.47 7.62 -19.84
C TRP A 374 -9.30 6.98 -20.96
N TYR A 375 -9.04 7.31 -22.22
CA TYR A 375 -9.76 6.75 -23.36
C TYR A 375 -9.81 5.21 -23.33
N SER A 376 -11.02 4.66 -23.32
CA SER A 376 -11.28 3.22 -23.15
C SER A 376 -11.42 2.45 -24.47
N GLY A 377 -11.42 3.13 -25.62
CA GLY A 377 -11.72 2.54 -26.94
C GLY A 377 -10.61 1.67 -27.55
N PHE A 378 -9.51 1.41 -26.83
CA PHE A 378 -8.51 0.40 -27.22
C PHE A 378 -8.84 -1.00 -26.69
N LYS A 379 -9.77 -1.12 -25.74
CA LYS A 379 -10.20 -2.43 -25.26
C LYS A 379 -10.91 -3.21 -26.39
N PRO A 380 -10.74 -4.54 -26.46
CA PRO A 380 -11.54 -5.36 -27.37
C PRO A 380 -13.02 -5.09 -27.14
N ARG A 381 -13.80 -4.92 -28.22
CA ARG A 381 -15.26 -4.83 -28.10
C ARG A 381 -15.75 -6.17 -27.58
N THR A 382 -16.16 -6.22 -26.31
CA THR A 382 -16.86 -7.37 -25.76
C THR A 382 -18.15 -7.57 -26.55
N LEU A 383 -18.46 -8.81 -26.91
CA LEU A 383 -19.75 -9.14 -27.53
C LEU A 383 -20.92 -8.96 -26.56
N PHE A 384 -20.62 -8.84 -25.26
CA PHE A 384 -21.57 -8.71 -24.17
C PHE A 384 -21.59 -7.26 -23.71
N ASN A 385 -22.81 -6.72 -23.53
CA ASN A 385 -23.00 -5.45 -22.85
C ASN A 385 -22.83 -5.66 -21.32
N GLU A 386 -22.65 -4.57 -20.57
CA GLU A 386 -22.44 -4.65 -19.11
C GLU A 386 -23.63 -5.27 -18.37
N GLY A 387 -24.86 -5.01 -18.82
CA GLY A 387 -26.08 -5.60 -18.23
C GLY A 387 -26.15 -7.12 -18.36
N ASP A 388 -25.75 -7.68 -19.50
CA ASP A 388 -25.69 -9.15 -19.70
C ASP A 388 -24.68 -9.79 -18.74
N LEU A 389 -23.57 -9.09 -18.47
CA LEU A 389 -22.55 -9.54 -17.53
C LEU A 389 -23.03 -9.39 -16.08
N ASP A 390 -23.74 -8.31 -15.75
CA ASP A 390 -24.36 -8.10 -14.44
C ASP A 390 -25.34 -9.23 -14.10
N GLU A 391 -26.24 -9.60 -15.02
CA GLU A 391 -27.19 -10.70 -14.82
C GLU A 391 -26.48 -12.04 -14.61
N LEU A 392 -25.45 -12.32 -15.42
CA LEU A 392 -24.69 -13.57 -15.32
C LEU A 392 -23.93 -13.68 -13.99
N VAL A 393 -23.27 -12.59 -13.59
CA VAL A 393 -22.50 -12.55 -12.34
C VAL A 393 -23.44 -12.63 -11.14
N ALA A 394 -24.57 -11.91 -11.15
CA ALA A 394 -25.56 -11.98 -10.09
C ALA A 394 -26.17 -13.38 -9.95
N TYR A 395 -26.43 -14.05 -11.07
CA TYR A 395 -26.86 -15.45 -11.09
C TYR A 395 -25.81 -16.40 -10.50
N ARG A 396 -24.53 -16.20 -10.83
CA ARG A 396 -23.44 -17.07 -10.40
C ARG A 396 -23.05 -16.85 -8.93
N TYR A 397 -23.06 -15.59 -8.49
CA TYR A 397 -22.60 -15.14 -7.17
C TYR A 397 -23.65 -14.24 -6.49
N PRO A 398 -24.81 -14.79 -6.11
CA PRO A 398 -25.83 -14.08 -5.36
C PRO A 398 -25.38 -13.76 -3.92
N THR A 399 -24.38 -14.46 -3.39
CA THR A 399 -23.93 -14.32 -1.99
C THR A 399 -22.41 -14.42 -1.87
N VAL A 400 -21.86 -13.88 -0.77
CA VAL A 400 -20.45 -14.02 -0.36
C VAL A 400 -20.04 -15.50 -0.29
N GLU A 401 -20.86 -16.32 0.37
CA GLU A 401 -20.61 -17.76 0.51
C GLU A 401 -20.50 -18.45 -0.85
N ARG A 402 -21.35 -18.05 -1.82
CA ARG A 402 -21.29 -18.64 -3.16
C ARG A 402 -19.99 -18.29 -3.87
N PHE A 403 -19.50 -17.07 -3.73
CA PHE A 403 -18.21 -16.66 -4.29
C PHE A 403 -17.03 -17.37 -3.60
N GLN A 404 -17.03 -17.44 -2.27
CA GLN A 404 -16.05 -18.18 -1.46
C GLN A 404 -15.93 -19.65 -1.90
N ASN A 405 -17.06 -20.31 -2.10
CA ASN A 405 -17.09 -21.73 -2.47
C ASN A 405 -16.63 -21.99 -3.92
N ASP A 406 -16.66 -20.98 -4.78
CA ASP A 406 -16.24 -21.09 -6.19
C ASP A 406 -14.75 -20.76 -6.42
N LEU A 407 -14.03 -20.31 -5.39
CA LEU A 407 -12.61 -19.94 -5.50
C LEU A 407 -11.74 -21.07 -6.07
N ALA A 408 -11.93 -22.33 -5.61
CA ALA A 408 -11.14 -23.44 -6.12
C ALA A 408 -11.32 -23.67 -7.63
N ARG A 409 -12.55 -23.51 -8.14
CA ARG A 409 -12.80 -23.59 -9.59
C ARG A 409 -12.16 -22.41 -10.32
N ILE A 410 -12.35 -21.18 -9.83
CA ILE A 410 -11.72 -19.97 -10.41
C ILE A 410 -10.20 -20.18 -10.56
N LEU A 411 -9.55 -20.64 -9.49
CA LEU A 411 -8.11 -20.87 -9.47
C LEU A 411 -7.71 -22.03 -10.42
N THR A 412 -8.49 -23.10 -10.48
CA THR A 412 -8.22 -24.19 -11.43
C THR A 412 -8.33 -23.71 -12.88
N ASP A 413 -9.33 -22.90 -13.21
CA ASP A 413 -9.52 -22.33 -14.55
C ASP A 413 -8.42 -21.33 -14.92
N LEU A 414 -7.81 -20.68 -13.92
CA LEU A 414 -6.60 -19.86 -14.09
C LEU A 414 -5.33 -20.69 -14.32
N GLY A 415 -5.37 -22.00 -14.10
CA GLY A 415 -4.28 -22.94 -14.38
C GLY A 415 -3.55 -23.47 -13.14
N PHE A 416 -4.05 -23.21 -11.93
CA PHE A 416 -3.52 -23.86 -10.73
C PHE A 416 -3.93 -25.32 -10.67
N ASP A 417 -3.04 -26.18 -10.18
CA ASP A 417 -3.40 -27.56 -9.88
C ASP A 417 -4.42 -27.63 -8.73
N ALA A 418 -5.15 -28.75 -8.63
CA ALA A 418 -6.24 -28.90 -7.67
C ALA A 418 -5.78 -28.80 -6.20
N GLU A 419 -4.57 -29.22 -5.87
CA GLU A 419 -4.02 -29.15 -4.51
C GLU A 419 -3.72 -27.71 -4.15
N THR A 420 -3.04 -26.97 -5.03
CA THR A 420 -2.74 -25.55 -4.86
C THR A 420 -4.02 -24.71 -4.81
N ALA A 421 -5.00 -24.97 -5.68
CA ALA A 421 -6.29 -24.28 -5.67
C ALA A 421 -7.05 -24.52 -4.35
N SER A 422 -7.05 -25.75 -3.82
CA SER A 422 -7.66 -26.07 -2.53
C SER A 422 -6.94 -25.41 -1.36
N PHE A 423 -5.60 -25.36 -1.39
CA PHE A 423 -4.80 -24.66 -0.40
C PHE A 423 -5.12 -23.16 -0.36
N LEU A 424 -5.13 -22.50 -1.52
CA LEU A 424 -5.47 -21.08 -1.65
C LEU A 424 -6.91 -20.79 -1.19
N GLN A 425 -7.88 -21.60 -1.58
CA GLN A 425 -9.27 -21.44 -1.11
C GLN A 425 -9.39 -21.51 0.42
N LYS A 426 -8.60 -22.36 1.08
CA LYS A 426 -8.57 -22.44 2.56
C LYS A 426 -7.89 -21.23 3.21
N LYS A 427 -7.00 -20.55 2.49
CA LYS A 427 -6.19 -19.42 2.97
C LYS A 427 -6.72 -18.05 2.57
N ILE A 428 -7.83 -18.00 1.84
CA ILE A 428 -8.45 -16.76 1.39
C ILE A 428 -9.90 -16.75 1.83
N LYS A 429 -10.26 -15.77 2.65
CA LYS A 429 -11.61 -15.53 3.15
C LYS A 429 -12.24 -14.35 2.41
N VAL A 430 -13.44 -14.55 1.86
CA VAL A 430 -14.22 -13.51 1.19
C VAL A 430 -15.06 -12.77 2.23
N ASP A 431 -14.88 -11.46 2.31
CA ASP A 431 -15.61 -10.59 3.23
C ASP A 431 -16.49 -9.56 2.47
N PRO A 432 -17.68 -9.23 3.00
CA PRO A 432 -18.57 -8.22 2.43
C PRO A 432 -18.05 -6.80 2.71
N SER A 433 -17.43 -6.19 1.71
CA SER A 433 -16.92 -4.82 1.76
C SER A 433 -18.04 -3.77 1.83
N ARG A 434 -17.86 -2.74 2.66
CA ARG A 434 -18.62 -1.48 2.62
C ARG A 434 -18.19 -0.62 1.43
N GLY A 435 -16.87 -0.53 1.19
CA GLY A 435 -16.24 0.19 0.09
C GLY A 435 -16.24 -0.60 -1.22
N THR A 436 -15.38 -0.21 -2.17
CA THR A 436 -15.24 -0.87 -3.48
C THR A 436 -14.63 -2.27 -3.42
N GLY A 437 -14.05 -2.65 -2.29
CA GLY A 437 -13.28 -3.87 -2.13
C GLY A 437 -11.78 -3.58 -2.11
N HIS A 438 -11.03 -4.48 -1.47
CA HIS A 438 -9.58 -4.47 -1.34
C HIS A 438 -9.07 -5.82 -0.82
N ALA A 439 -7.86 -6.19 -1.21
CA ALA A 439 -7.12 -7.28 -0.62
C ALA A 439 -6.48 -6.86 0.71
N ASN A 440 -6.64 -7.68 1.74
CA ASN A 440 -5.96 -7.53 3.03
C ASN A 440 -5.22 -8.84 3.36
N GLY A 441 -3.91 -8.87 3.11
CA GLY A 441 -3.08 -10.06 3.34
C GLY A 441 -2.81 -10.31 4.82
N ALA A 442 -2.62 -11.57 5.20
CA ALA A 442 -2.20 -11.94 6.56
C ALA A 442 -0.72 -11.59 6.81
N LEU A 443 -0.34 -11.42 8.08
CA LEU A 443 1.06 -11.29 8.52
C LEU A 443 1.58 -12.50 9.31
N ARG A 444 0.79 -13.57 9.40
CA ARG A 444 1.13 -14.81 10.12
C ARG A 444 0.51 -16.01 9.43
N ARG A 445 1.26 -17.11 9.33
CA ARG A 445 0.87 -18.27 8.52
C ARG A 445 -0.41 -18.97 8.96
N GLU A 446 -0.79 -18.95 10.23
CA GLU A 446 -2.06 -19.56 10.65
C GLU A 446 -3.27 -18.66 10.41
N ASP A 447 -3.09 -17.35 10.19
CA ASP A 447 -4.15 -16.43 9.78
C ASP A 447 -4.44 -16.57 8.28
N ASP A 448 -5.57 -16.01 7.84
CA ASP A 448 -6.02 -16.09 6.46
C ASP A 448 -5.96 -14.71 5.79
N ALA A 449 -5.71 -14.68 4.49
CA ALA A 449 -5.84 -13.46 3.71
C ALA A 449 -7.32 -13.15 3.49
N HIS A 450 -7.68 -11.86 3.47
CA HIS A 450 -9.05 -11.42 3.32
C HIS A 450 -9.26 -10.71 1.98
N LEU A 451 -10.15 -11.28 1.18
CA LEU A 451 -10.65 -10.72 -0.06
C LEU A 451 -11.91 -9.92 0.24
N ARG A 452 -11.82 -8.60 0.32
CA ARG A 452 -12.99 -7.76 0.54
C ARG A 452 -13.58 -7.36 -0.79
N THR A 453 -14.85 -7.67 -0.99
CA THR A 453 -15.58 -7.28 -2.19
C THR A 453 -17.03 -6.94 -1.87
N ARG A 454 -17.63 -6.06 -2.67
CA ARG A 454 -19.01 -5.62 -2.47
C ARG A 454 -19.96 -6.59 -3.17
N ILE A 455 -20.80 -7.27 -2.40
CA ILE A 455 -21.87 -8.13 -2.90
C ILE A 455 -23.20 -7.61 -2.35
N PRO A 456 -23.97 -6.83 -3.12
CA PRO A 456 -25.30 -6.37 -2.74
C PRO A 456 -26.29 -7.52 -2.53
N ALA A 457 -27.43 -7.23 -1.89
CA ALA A 457 -28.51 -8.20 -1.70
C ALA A 457 -29.08 -8.78 -3.00
N ALA A 458 -28.95 -8.05 -4.12
CA ALA A 458 -29.35 -8.49 -5.45
C ALA A 458 -28.32 -9.42 -6.13
N GLY A 459 -27.19 -9.69 -5.48
CA GLY A 459 -26.04 -10.40 -6.05
C GLY A 459 -24.94 -9.46 -6.54
N MET A 460 -23.77 -10.04 -6.82
CA MET A 460 -22.61 -9.32 -7.34
C MET A 460 -22.88 -8.83 -8.77
N ASN A 461 -22.50 -7.60 -9.09
CA ASN A 461 -22.53 -7.08 -10.46
C ASN A 461 -21.15 -7.26 -11.13
N TYR A 462 -21.07 -7.08 -12.45
CA TYR A 462 -19.85 -7.33 -13.20
C TYR A 462 -18.69 -6.43 -12.77
N LYS A 463 -18.95 -5.14 -12.46
CA LYS A 463 -17.92 -4.25 -11.90
C LYS A 463 -17.35 -4.78 -10.58
N GLY A 464 -18.21 -5.19 -9.66
CA GLY A 464 -17.80 -5.78 -8.38
C GLY A 464 -17.03 -7.09 -8.55
N TYR A 465 -17.42 -7.91 -9.53
CA TYR A 465 -16.72 -9.14 -9.89
C TYR A 465 -15.33 -8.88 -10.48
N ASN A 466 -15.21 -7.96 -11.43
CA ASN A 466 -13.94 -7.59 -12.03
C ASN A 466 -12.93 -7.11 -10.97
N ILE A 467 -13.41 -6.31 -10.00
CA ILE A 467 -12.60 -5.91 -8.84
C ILE A 467 -12.28 -7.13 -7.97
N ALA A 468 -13.25 -7.98 -7.63
CA ALA A 468 -13.00 -9.17 -6.82
C ALA A 468 -11.93 -10.10 -7.42
N ILE A 469 -11.90 -10.25 -8.75
CA ILE A 469 -10.86 -11.05 -9.42
C ILE A 469 -9.48 -10.38 -9.36
N HIS A 470 -9.42 -9.05 -9.43
CA HIS A 470 -8.19 -8.29 -9.20
C HIS A 470 -7.66 -8.50 -7.77
N GLU A 471 -8.51 -8.28 -6.76
CA GLU A 471 -8.15 -8.49 -5.35
C GLU A 471 -7.75 -9.94 -5.06
N LEU A 472 -8.35 -10.91 -5.77
CA LEU A 472 -7.98 -12.32 -5.64
C LEU A 472 -6.53 -12.55 -6.09
N GLY A 473 -6.07 -11.88 -7.15
CA GLY A 473 -4.69 -11.95 -7.57
C GLY A 473 -3.71 -11.43 -6.51
N HIS A 474 -4.06 -10.34 -5.82
CA HIS A 474 -3.30 -9.87 -4.67
C HIS A 474 -3.25 -10.90 -3.54
N ASN A 475 -4.40 -11.44 -3.12
CA ASN A 475 -4.43 -12.41 -2.03
C ASN A 475 -3.69 -13.70 -2.38
N VAL A 476 -3.72 -14.16 -3.64
CA VAL A 476 -2.96 -15.33 -4.07
C VAL A 476 -1.46 -15.09 -3.94
N GLU A 477 -0.96 -13.93 -4.39
CA GLU A 477 0.44 -13.56 -4.21
C GLU A 477 0.80 -13.49 -2.72
N GLN A 478 0.05 -12.75 -1.91
CA GLN A 478 0.25 -12.60 -0.47
C GLN A 478 0.27 -13.95 0.27
N VAL A 479 -0.64 -14.88 -0.10
CA VAL A 479 -0.67 -16.21 0.50
C VAL A 479 0.59 -16.98 0.14
N PHE A 480 1.11 -16.89 -1.08
CA PHE A 480 2.36 -17.56 -1.46
C PHE A 480 3.58 -16.93 -0.81
N SER A 481 3.71 -15.61 -0.85
CA SER A 481 4.86 -14.90 -0.29
C SER A 481 4.91 -14.97 1.25
N LEU A 482 3.81 -15.31 1.93
CA LEU A 482 3.81 -15.66 3.35
C LEU A 482 3.97 -17.16 3.63
N ASN A 483 3.12 -18.00 3.03
CA ASN A 483 2.96 -19.39 3.45
C ASN A 483 3.93 -20.36 2.77
N ARG A 484 4.42 -20.03 1.57
CA ARG A 484 5.34 -20.88 0.81
C ARG A 484 6.78 -20.35 0.77
N ILE A 485 7.07 -19.26 1.49
CA ILE A 485 8.44 -18.77 1.68
C ILE A 485 9.10 -19.43 2.90
N ASP A 486 10.37 -19.81 2.74
CA ASP A 486 11.16 -20.53 3.76
C ASP A 486 11.42 -19.70 5.03
N HIS A 487 11.51 -18.37 4.90
CA HIS A 487 11.83 -17.46 6.00
C HIS A 487 10.78 -16.37 6.09
N TYR A 488 10.18 -16.20 7.26
CA TYR A 488 9.16 -15.19 7.51
C TYR A 488 9.64 -13.77 7.20
N MET A 489 10.91 -13.47 7.45
CA MET A 489 11.52 -12.16 7.13
C MET A 489 11.57 -11.86 5.62
N LEU A 490 11.29 -12.84 4.75
CA LEU A 490 11.14 -12.65 3.30
C LEU A 490 9.67 -12.55 2.86
N ASN A 491 8.72 -12.48 3.81
CA ASN A 491 7.32 -12.26 3.51
C ASN A 491 7.13 -10.98 2.68
N GLY A 492 6.23 -11.01 1.68
CA GLY A 492 5.97 -9.89 0.78
C GLY A 492 7.07 -9.63 -0.26
N VAL A 493 7.97 -10.59 -0.49
CA VAL A 493 8.85 -10.61 -1.65
C VAL A 493 8.21 -11.49 -2.74
N PRO A 494 8.06 -11.02 -3.99
CA PRO A 494 8.54 -9.74 -4.54
C PRO A 494 7.69 -8.53 -4.13
N ASN A 495 8.21 -7.31 -4.36
CA ASN A 495 7.57 -6.05 -3.95
C ASN A 495 6.19 -5.83 -4.60
N ASN A 496 5.47 -4.80 -4.12
CA ASN A 496 4.10 -4.47 -4.55
C ASN A 496 3.93 -4.34 -6.08
N ALA A 497 4.95 -3.98 -6.85
CA ALA A 497 4.82 -3.88 -8.31
C ALA A 497 4.53 -5.24 -8.96
N PHE A 498 5.10 -6.32 -8.39
CA PHE A 498 4.78 -7.69 -8.82
C PHE A 498 3.40 -8.11 -8.33
N THR A 499 3.04 -7.79 -7.08
CA THR A 499 1.70 -8.05 -6.54
C THR A 499 0.60 -7.42 -7.40
N GLU A 500 0.79 -6.18 -7.87
CA GLU A 500 -0.08 -5.51 -8.85
C GLU A 500 -0.10 -6.22 -10.20
N ALA A 501 1.07 -6.65 -10.72
CA ALA A 501 1.14 -7.39 -11.97
C ALA A 501 0.33 -8.71 -11.90
N PHE A 502 0.41 -9.43 -10.79
CA PHE A 502 -0.42 -10.62 -10.55
C PHE A 502 -1.92 -10.28 -10.56
N ALA A 503 -2.33 -9.23 -9.85
CA ALA A 503 -3.71 -8.77 -9.83
C ALA A 503 -4.24 -8.42 -11.22
N PHE A 504 -3.46 -7.71 -12.04
CA PHE A 504 -3.84 -7.40 -13.43
C PHE A 504 -3.91 -8.63 -14.32
N ILE A 505 -3.05 -9.64 -14.13
CA ILE A 505 -3.13 -10.90 -14.87
C ILE A 505 -4.47 -11.59 -14.57
N PHE A 506 -4.86 -11.68 -13.29
CA PHE A 506 -6.15 -12.25 -12.89
C PHE A 506 -7.31 -11.45 -13.51
N GLN A 507 -7.29 -10.12 -13.32
CA GLN A 507 -8.33 -9.22 -13.82
C GLN A 507 -8.49 -9.30 -15.35
N SER A 508 -7.41 -9.52 -16.09
CA SER A 508 -7.45 -9.64 -17.56
C SER A 508 -8.21 -10.87 -18.06
N ARG A 509 -8.42 -11.88 -17.20
CA ARG A 509 -9.07 -13.15 -17.53
C ARG A 509 -10.47 -13.28 -16.90
N ASP A 510 -10.99 -12.21 -16.32
CA ASP A 510 -12.27 -12.21 -15.61
C ASP A 510 -13.44 -12.74 -16.45
N GLN A 511 -13.55 -12.35 -17.72
CA GLN A 511 -14.60 -12.82 -18.61
C GLN A 511 -14.42 -14.28 -19.02
N GLU A 512 -13.17 -14.75 -19.17
CA GLU A 512 -12.88 -16.17 -19.43
C GLU A 512 -13.39 -17.03 -18.28
N LEU A 513 -13.22 -16.56 -17.04
CA LEU A 513 -13.70 -17.25 -15.83
C LEU A 513 -15.23 -17.30 -15.72
N LEU A 514 -15.94 -16.44 -16.46
CA LEU A 514 -17.38 -16.48 -16.67
C LEU A 514 -17.81 -17.37 -17.85
N GLY A 515 -16.87 -18.07 -18.49
CA GLY A 515 -17.12 -18.92 -19.65
C GLY A 515 -17.36 -18.12 -20.94
N LYS A 516 -16.91 -16.86 -20.99
CA LYS A 516 -17.00 -16.03 -22.19
C LYS A 516 -15.66 -16.05 -22.92
N ALA A 517 -15.68 -16.42 -24.20
CA ALA A 517 -14.48 -16.37 -25.03
C ALA A 517 -14.09 -14.90 -25.28
N VAL A 518 -12.90 -14.50 -24.83
CA VAL A 518 -12.28 -13.24 -25.24
C VAL A 518 -11.59 -13.53 -26.58
N THR A 519 -12.26 -13.23 -27.69
CA THR A 519 -11.59 -13.28 -29.00
C THR A 519 -10.73 -12.03 -29.13
N ASP A 520 -9.42 -12.19 -29.02
CA ASP A 520 -8.48 -11.15 -29.41
C ASP A 520 -8.56 -11.01 -30.95
N LYS A 521 -9.24 -9.97 -31.45
CA LYS A 521 -9.30 -9.67 -32.89
C LYS A 521 -8.04 -8.94 -33.36
N SER A 522 -6.87 -9.35 -32.86
CA SER A 522 -5.57 -8.85 -33.29
C SER A 522 -4.68 -10.00 -33.80
N SER A 523 -5.22 -10.75 -34.77
CA SER A 523 -4.44 -11.54 -35.73
C SER A 523 -4.83 -11.14 -37.15
#